data_AF-A0A821NIW7-F1
#
_entry.id   AF-A0A821NIW7-F1
#
_cell.length_a   1.000
_cell.length_b   1.000
_cell.length_c   1.000
_cell.angle_alpha   90.00
_cell.angle_beta   90.00
_cell.angle_gamma   90.00
#
_symmetry.space_group_name_H-M   'P 1'
#
loop_
_entity.id
_entity.type
_entity.pdbx_description
1 polymer ?
#
loop_
_entity_poly.entity_id
_entity_poly.type
_entity_poly.pdbx_seq_one_letter_code
_entity_poly.pdbx_strand_id
1 'polypeptide(L)'
;MAIAENIAYGLENVPIEDIINAASRANIHEFIDQLSQGYETKVGLKGSFLSGGEKQHIAIARVLLRRPKVLLLDEATSAMDSHNGQ
;
A
#
# COMPACT_ATOMS: atom_id res chain seq x y z
N MET A 1 0.33 -0.80 12.42
CA MET A 1 0.66 0.30 11.50
C MET A 1 -0.58 0.63 10.67
N ALA A 2 -0.89 1.90 10.51
CA ALA A 2 -1.93 2.39 9.59
C ALA A 2 -1.46 2.30 8.13
N ILE A 3 -2.36 2.42 7.17
CA ILE A 3 -2.01 2.45 5.74
C ILE A 3 -1.09 3.64 5.43
N ALA A 4 -1.39 4.84 5.95
CA ALA A 4 -0.56 6.03 5.76
C ALA A 4 0.89 5.81 6.22
N GLU A 5 1.05 5.31 7.45
CA GLU A 5 2.33 4.95 8.06
C GLU A 5 3.06 3.86 7.24
N ASN A 6 2.30 2.95 6.62
CA ASN A 6 2.85 1.92 5.76
C ASN A 6 3.45 2.54 4.49
N ILE A 7 2.72 3.41 3.81
CA ILE A 7 3.16 4.09 2.59
C ILE A 7 4.36 5.01 2.88
N ALA A 8 4.32 5.75 3.98
CA ALA A 8 5.39 6.65 4.42
C ALA A 8 6.54 5.96 5.18
N TYR A 9 6.59 4.62 5.18
CA TYR A 9 7.53 3.88 6.00
C TYR A 9 9.00 4.31 5.79
N GLY A 10 9.67 4.66 6.88
CA GLY A 10 11.06 5.10 6.88
C GLY A 10 11.27 6.50 6.28
N LEU A 11 10.22 7.32 6.24
CA LEU A 11 10.26 8.76 5.96
C LEU A 11 9.63 9.50 7.16
N GLU A 12 10.09 10.72 7.42
CA GLU A 12 9.60 11.55 8.52
C GLU A 12 8.84 12.76 7.97
N ASN A 13 7.82 13.23 8.70
CA ASN A 13 7.06 14.46 8.40
C ASN A 13 6.49 14.51 6.97
N VAL A 14 6.08 13.37 6.42
CA VAL A 14 5.49 13.30 5.08
C VAL A 14 4.07 13.91 5.11
N PRO A 15 3.78 14.94 4.28
CA PRO A 15 2.44 15.47 4.15
C PRO A 15 1.44 14.41 3.68
N ILE A 16 0.22 14.44 4.23
CA ILE A 16 -0.82 13.48 3.84
C ILE A 16 -1.16 13.56 2.35
N GLU A 17 -1.07 14.74 1.74
CA GLU A 17 -1.26 14.95 0.30
C GLU A 17 -0.28 14.14 -0.55
N ASP A 18 0.99 14.03 -0.14
CA ASP A 18 2.00 13.25 -0.86
C ASP A 18 1.71 11.74 -0.75
N ILE A 19 1.21 11.30 0.41
CA ILE A 19 0.76 9.92 0.63
C ILE A 19 -0.44 9.61 -0.27
N ILE A 20 -1.42 10.51 -0.33
CA ILE A 20 -2.61 10.36 -1.18
C ILE A 20 -2.21 10.33 -2.66
N ASN A 21 -1.34 11.25 -3.09
CA ASN A 21 -0.83 11.29 -4.45
C ASN A 21 -0.08 10.01 -4.84
N ALA A 22 0.76 9.48 -3.93
CA ALA A 22 1.46 8.22 -4.16
C ALA A 22 0.49 7.02 -4.24
N ALA A 23 -0.50 6.96 -3.35
CA ALA A 23 -1.52 5.92 -3.36
C ALA A 23 -2.43 5.98 -4.60
N SER A 24 -2.78 7.17 -5.06
CA SER A 24 -3.57 7.38 -6.27
C SER A 24 -2.81 6.89 -7.50
N ARG A 25 -1.53 7.26 -7.64
CA ARG A 25 -0.66 6.79 -8.72
C ARG A 25 -0.36 5.30 -8.66
N ALA A 26 -0.48 4.69 -7.49
CA ALA A 26 -0.36 3.25 -7.29
C ALA A 26 -1.71 2.51 -7.40
N ASN A 27 -2.78 3.17 -7.85
CA ASN A 27 -4.10 2.56 -8.05
C ASN A 27 -4.70 1.88 -6.79
N ILE A 28 -4.45 2.45 -5.61
CA ILE A 28 -4.98 1.92 -4.33
C ILE A 28 -5.80 2.95 -3.55
N HIS A 29 -5.78 4.22 -3.97
CA HIS A 29 -6.51 5.29 -3.28
C HIS A 29 -8.02 5.01 -3.14
N GLU A 30 -8.70 4.61 -4.23
CA GLU A 30 -10.15 4.36 -4.19
C GLU A 30 -10.53 3.24 -3.22
N PHE A 31 -9.71 2.18 -3.15
CA PHE A 31 -9.89 1.12 -2.15
C PHE A 31 -9.74 1.68 -0.73
N ILE A 32 -8.69 2.48 -0.48
CA ILE A 32 -8.45 3.06 0.84
C ILE A 32 -9.60 3.98 1.23
N ASP A 33 -10.10 4.81 0.31
CA ASP A 33 -11.18 5.78 0.54
C ASP A 33 -12.52 5.11 0.90
N GLN A 34 -12.74 3.87 0.45
CA GLN A 34 -13.91 3.06 0.81
C GLN A 34 -13.83 2.45 2.22
N LEU A 35 -12.65 2.44 2.85
CA LEU A 35 -12.49 1.92 4.22
C LEU A 35 -13.05 2.93 5.23
N SER A 36 -13.72 2.42 6.28
CA SER A 36 -14.34 3.26 7.30
C SER A 36 -13.38 4.19 8.04
N GLN A 37 -12.08 3.87 8.05
CA GLN A 37 -11.02 4.69 8.65
C GLN A 37 -10.02 5.23 7.61
N GLY A 38 -10.28 5.02 6.31
CA GLY A 38 -9.43 5.51 5.25
C GLY A 38 -7.96 5.11 5.42
N TYR A 39 -7.08 6.10 5.29
CA TYR A 39 -5.63 5.98 5.48
C TYR A 39 -5.21 5.61 6.91
N GLU A 40 -6.06 5.84 7.91
CA GLU A 40 -5.82 5.48 9.31
C GLU A 40 -6.14 4.00 9.61
N THR A 41 -6.73 3.28 8.64
CA THR A 41 -7.04 1.85 8.78
C THR A 41 -5.80 1.05 9.16
N LYS A 42 -5.87 0.30 10.26
CA LYS A 42 -4.77 -0.56 10.72
C LYS A 42 -4.78 -1.88 9.95
N VAL A 43 -3.65 -2.26 9.34
CA VAL A 43 -3.56 -3.42 8.42
C VAL A 43 -3.11 -4.73 9.08
N GLY A 44 -3.06 -4.77 10.42
CA GLY A 44 -2.55 -5.92 11.16
C GLY A 44 -1.02 -6.10 11.05
N LEU A 45 -0.52 -7.21 11.61
CA LEU A 45 0.91 -7.55 11.55
C LEU A 45 1.28 -7.94 10.11
N LYS A 46 2.36 -7.36 9.58
CA LYS A 46 2.83 -7.58 8.20
C LYS A 46 1.74 -7.37 7.12
N GLY A 47 0.73 -6.54 7.40
CA GLY A 47 -0.38 -6.29 6.46
C GLY A 47 -1.35 -7.47 6.35
N SER A 48 -1.48 -8.32 7.38
CA SER A 48 -2.33 -9.53 7.34
C SER A 48 -3.78 -9.31 6.90
N PHE A 49 -4.31 -8.09 7.02
CA PHE A 49 -5.69 -7.77 6.61
C PHE A 49 -5.82 -7.31 5.15
N LEU A 50 -4.72 -7.29 4.40
CA LEU A 50 -4.71 -6.92 3.00
C LEU A 50 -4.52 -8.14 2.10
N SER A 51 -5.19 -8.14 0.96
CA SER A 51 -4.97 -9.12 -0.10
C SER A 51 -3.53 -9.00 -0.65
N GLY A 52 -3.08 -10.03 -1.40
CA GLY A 52 -1.78 -9.98 -2.07
C GLY A 52 -1.64 -8.77 -3.00
N GLY A 53 -2.68 -8.50 -3.81
CA GLY A 53 -2.71 -7.36 -4.72
C GLY A 53 -2.69 -6.02 -4.00
N GLU A 54 -3.43 -5.85 -2.91
CA GLU A 54 -3.40 -4.61 -2.11
C GLU A 54 -2.00 -4.36 -1.52
N LYS A 55 -1.33 -5.40 -1.01
CA LYS A 55 0.05 -5.30 -0.51
C LYS A 55 1.01 -4.86 -1.61
N GLN A 56 0.83 -5.37 -2.83
CA GLN A 56 1.65 -4.99 -3.98
C GLN A 56 1.45 -3.51 -4.33
N HIS A 57 0.21 -3.04 -4.42
CA HIS A 57 -0.05 -1.62 -4.71
C HIS A 57 0.46 -0.69 -3.60
N ILE A 58 0.36 -1.08 -2.32
CA ILE A 58 0.97 -0.31 -1.24
C ILE A 58 2.51 -0.30 -1.35
N ALA A 59 3.13 -1.40 -1.76
CA ALA A 59 4.57 -1.43 -2.05
C ALA A 59 4.94 -0.48 -3.19
N ILE A 60 4.14 -0.42 -4.25
CA ILE A 60 4.32 0.55 -5.35
C ILE A 60 4.18 1.99 -4.82
N ALA A 61 3.15 2.28 -4.01
CA ALA A 61 2.95 3.61 -3.41
C ALA A 61 4.18 4.06 -2.59
N ARG A 62 4.77 3.15 -1.78
CA ARG A 62 6.02 3.42 -1.05
C ARG A 62 7.16 3.83 -1.97
N VAL A 63 7.33 3.10 -3.07
CA VAL A 63 8.39 3.38 -4.06
C VAL A 63 8.16 4.73 -4.73
N LEU A 64 6.92 5.04 -5.13
CA LEU A 64 6.56 6.30 -5.76
C LEU A 64 6.79 7.51 -4.83
N LEU A 65 6.49 7.34 -3.54
CA LEU A 65 6.72 8.35 -2.53
C LEU A 65 8.22 8.55 -2.25
N ARG A 66 8.97 7.45 -2.08
CA ARG A 66 10.40 7.48 -1.72
C ARG A 66 11.32 7.86 -2.88
N ARG A 67 10.86 7.70 -4.13
CA ARG A 67 11.61 8.00 -5.38
C ARG A 67 13.06 7.47 -5.34
N PRO A 68 13.28 6.17 -5.12
CA PRO A 68 14.63 5.61 -5.03
C PRO A 68 15.36 5.73 -6.38
N LYS A 69 16.69 5.88 -6.33
CA LYS A 69 17.54 5.94 -7.55
C LYS A 69 17.59 4.61 -8.32
N VAL A 70 17.43 3.50 -7.60
CA VAL A 70 17.40 2.15 -8.15
C VAL A 70 16.26 1.39 -7.46
N LEU A 71 15.46 0.68 -8.24
CA LEU A 71 14.36 -0.15 -7.76
C LEU A 71 14.60 -1.60 -8.22
N LEU A 72 14.62 -2.53 -7.28
CA LEU A 72 14.60 -3.96 -7.56
C LEU A 72 13.25 -4.52 -7.11
N LEU A 73 12.50 -5.07 -8.05
CA LEU A 73 11.24 -5.76 -7.80
C LEU A 73 11.48 -7.25 -8.01
N ASP A 74 11.29 -8.03 -6.95
CA ASP A 74 11.31 -9.49 -7.05
C ASP A 74 9.86 -9.97 -6.98
N GLU A 75 9.28 -10.28 -8.14
CA GLU A 75 7.99 -10.95 -8.21
C GLU A 75 8.18 -12.44 -7.96
N ALA A 76 8.36 -12.82 -6.69
CA ALA A 76 8.14 -14.19 -6.29
C ALA A 76 6.64 -14.47 -6.37
N THR A 77 6.18 -15.02 -7.49
CA THR A 77 4.82 -15.52 -7.73
C THR A 77 4.40 -16.46 -6.61
N SER A 78 3.80 -15.91 -5.54
CA SER A 78 3.40 -16.68 -4.36
C SER A 78 2.26 -15.98 -3.63
N ALA A 79 1.13 -15.87 -4.32
CA ALA A 79 -0.23 -16.02 -3.80
C ALA A 79 -1.20 -15.48 -4.84
N MET A 80 -1.44 -16.25 -5.91
CA MET A 80 -2.71 -16.16 -6.62
C MET A 80 -3.78 -16.62 -5.63
N ASP A 81 -4.32 -15.68 -4.83
CA ASP A 81 -5.49 -15.97 -4.01
C ASP A 81 -6.63 -16.33 -4.96
N SER A 82 -6.91 -17.63 -4.98
CA SER A 82 -8.06 -18.24 -5.62
C SER A 82 -9.25 -17.92 -4.71
N HIS A 83 -9.98 -16.86 -5.03
CA HIS A 83 -11.33 -16.63 -4.52
C HIS A 83 -12.28 -16.46 -5.71
N ASN A 84 -12.46 -17.54 -6.47
CA ASN A 84 -13.69 -17.74 -7.21
C ASN A 84 -14.68 -18.40 -6.25
N GLY A 85 -15.78 -17.68 -6.00
CA GLY A 85 -16.83 -18.08 -5.08
C GLY A 85 -17.46 -19.43 -5.41
N GLN A 86 -17.93 -20.07 -4.34
CA GLN A 86 -19.10 -20.94 -4.42
C GLN A 86 -20.36 -20.10 -4.68
#